data_AF-A0A8I0L572-F1
#
_entry.id   AF-A0A8I0L572-F1
#
_cell.length_a   1.000
_cell.length_b   1.000
_cell.length_c   1.000
_cell.angle_alpha   90.00
_cell.angle_beta   90.00
_cell.angle_gamma   90.00
#
_symmetry.space_group_name_H-M   'P 1'
#
loop_
_entity.id
_entity.type
_entity.pdbx_description
1 polymer ?
#
loop_
_entity_poly.entity_id
_entity_poly.type
_entity_poly.pdbx_seq_one_letter_code
_entity_poly.pdbx_strand_id
1 'polypeptide(L)'
;MWMLVALLAAGTVPAATAAAPQVETRDIANFWIAYDAIRAETDPVRRKALINTLYIGKGTPGLHALMRARGYTDDQYVAAIDAWPRYWASVRPLTGRAFAATAPLEADLATLSRLYPALRPAGITYAIGVLRTGGTTLDDKVLIGAELALGDDSVDVSELPEPLQTRLRTFYASQPFHNNGQNNIHEYIHTQQAEAGDTLAQYALREGVAELVAELVTGKKPDLPLYVYGPSHEAELKARFQADRRGNDYRDWLYNSSANRFGVSDLGYYVGYRIASAYYAAQPDKAKAIATLLELRYDDVQAVDAVIERSGYLR
;
A
#
# COMPACT_ATOMS: atom_id res chain seq x y z
N MET A 1 56.29 20.83 -34.95
CA MET A 1 54.82 20.73 -34.96
C MET A 1 54.44 19.68 -33.92
N TRP A 2 54.18 20.11 -32.69
CA TRP A 2 53.87 19.23 -31.56
C TRP A 2 52.36 19.18 -31.37
N MET A 3 51.74 18.01 -31.57
CA MET A 3 50.31 17.78 -31.28
C MET A 3 50.12 17.61 -29.76
N LEU A 4 49.37 18.52 -29.15
CA LEU A 4 48.82 18.34 -27.80
C LEU A 4 47.65 17.36 -27.86
N VAL A 5 47.77 16.25 -27.13
CA VAL A 5 46.66 15.34 -26.80
C VAL A 5 45.95 15.91 -25.57
N ALA A 6 44.70 16.33 -25.72
CA ALA A 6 43.86 16.72 -24.60
C ALA A 6 43.23 15.46 -23.97
N LEU A 7 43.64 15.11 -22.75
CA LEU A 7 42.95 14.14 -21.91
C LEU A 7 41.63 14.76 -21.42
N LEU A 8 40.51 14.26 -21.90
CA LEU A 8 39.19 14.48 -21.29
C LEU A 8 39.11 13.65 -20.00
N ALA A 9 39.27 14.32 -18.86
CA ALA A 9 38.93 13.75 -17.57
C ALA A 9 37.40 13.59 -17.49
N ALA A 10 36.92 12.34 -17.54
CA ALA A 10 35.53 12.02 -17.25
C ALA A 10 35.26 12.32 -15.77
N GLY A 11 34.60 13.44 -15.49
CA GLY A 11 34.13 13.77 -14.16
C GLY A 11 33.04 12.78 -13.75
N THR A 12 33.31 11.99 -12.71
CA THR A 12 32.27 11.22 -12.02
C THR A 12 31.32 12.22 -11.35
N VAL A 13 30.10 12.33 -11.86
CA VAL A 13 29.02 13.04 -11.15
C VAL A 13 28.75 12.25 -9.87
N PRO A 14 28.85 12.85 -8.67
CA PRO A 14 28.50 12.14 -7.45
C PRO A 14 27.00 11.80 -7.53
N ALA A 15 26.67 10.52 -7.37
CA ALA A 15 25.30 10.09 -7.21
C ALA A 15 24.72 10.87 -6.01
N ALA A 16 23.63 11.61 -6.25
CA ALA A 16 22.90 12.25 -5.16
C ALA A 16 22.50 11.16 -4.18
N THR A 17 23.02 11.21 -2.96
CA THR A 17 22.52 10.37 -1.86
C THR A 17 21.06 10.73 -1.67
N ALA A 18 20.15 9.86 -2.12
CA ALA A 18 18.74 9.98 -1.82
C ALA A 18 18.61 10.15 -0.30
N ALA A 19 17.93 11.22 0.14
CA ALA A 19 17.66 11.41 1.56
C ALA A 19 16.94 10.17 2.09
N ALA A 20 17.36 9.67 3.26
CA ALA A 20 16.72 8.54 3.90
C ALA A 20 15.20 8.79 4.00
N PRO A 21 14.35 7.77 3.78
CA PRO A 21 12.90 7.94 3.90
C PRO A 21 12.55 8.49 5.26
N GLN A 22 11.85 9.63 5.29
CA GLN A 22 11.34 10.17 6.53
C GLN A 22 10.16 9.32 6.98
N VAL A 23 10.41 8.45 7.95
CA VAL A 23 9.36 7.72 8.66
C VAL A 23 8.81 8.61 9.76
N GLU A 24 7.51 8.85 9.71
CA GLU A 24 6.78 9.65 10.69
C GLU A 24 5.78 8.78 11.44
N THR A 25 5.83 8.82 12.77
CA THR A 25 4.94 8.01 13.64
C THR A 25 4.35 8.82 14.79
N ARG A 26 4.72 10.10 14.95
CA ARG A 26 4.29 10.91 16.11
C ARG A 26 2.78 11.11 16.19
N ASP A 27 2.08 10.97 15.06
CA ASP A 27 0.62 11.07 15.00
C ASP A 27 -0.07 9.94 15.80
N ILE A 28 0.56 8.77 15.95
CA ILE A 28 0.03 7.71 16.82
C ILE A 28 -0.06 8.20 18.28
N ALA A 29 1.01 8.83 18.78
CA ALA A 29 1.02 9.37 20.14
C ALA A 29 0.00 10.50 20.31
N ASN A 30 -0.08 11.41 19.34
CA ASN A 30 -1.07 12.50 19.35
C ASN A 30 -2.51 11.97 19.40
N PHE A 31 -2.82 10.92 18.63
CA PHE A 31 -4.14 10.30 18.66
C PHE A 31 -4.48 9.75 20.04
N TRP A 32 -3.58 9.02 20.69
CA TRP A 32 -3.87 8.44 22.01
C TRP A 32 -4.05 9.50 23.11
N ILE A 33 -3.33 10.62 23.01
CA ILE A 33 -3.56 11.79 23.88
C ILE A 33 -4.97 12.35 23.65
N ALA A 34 -5.39 12.51 22.40
CA ALA A 34 -6.73 12.98 22.07
C ALA A 34 -7.81 11.99 22.51
N TYR A 35 -7.60 10.69 22.29
CA TYR A 35 -8.49 9.60 22.71
C TYR A 35 -8.78 9.65 24.21
N ASP A 36 -7.74 9.68 25.04
CA ASP A 36 -7.90 9.71 26.51
C ASP A 36 -8.66 10.97 26.97
N ALA A 37 -8.36 12.13 26.37
CA ALA A 37 -9.05 13.38 26.67
C ALA A 37 -10.54 13.34 26.27
N ILE A 38 -10.86 12.80 25.09
CA ILE A 38 -12.23 12.68 24.58
C ILE A 38 -13.04 11.72 25.46
N ARG A 39 -12.46 10.60 25.88
CA ARG A 39 -13.10 9.61 26.76
C ARG A 39 -13.41 10.17 28.16
N ALA A 40 -12.65 11.16 28.62
CA ALA A 40 -12.85 11.83 29.91
C ALA A 40 -13.81 13.04 29.85
N GLU A 41 -14.10 13.56 28.66
CA GLU A 41 -15.01 14.69 28.45
C GLU A 41 -16.44 14.19 28.18
N THR A 42 -17.47 14.91 28.63
CA THR A 42 -18.89 14.54 28.40
C THR A 42 -19.59 15.48 27.43
N ASP A 43 -19.12 16.72 27.28
CA ASP A 43 -19.67 17.70 26.35
C ASP A 43 -19.25 17.38 24.90
N PRO A 44 -20.21 17.07 23.99
CA PRO A 44 -19.91 16.76 22.59
C PRO A 44 -19.15 17.86 21.86
N VAL A 45 -19.42 19.13 22.16
CA VAL A 45 -18.74 20.27 21.52
C VAL A 45 -17.27 20.29 21.94
N ARG A 46 -16.99 20.01 23.21
CA ARG A 46 -15.62 19.95 23.73
C ARG A 46 -14.86 18.74 23.20
N ARG A 47 -15.50 17.58 23.05
CA ARG A 47 -14.88 16.39 22.40
C ARG A 47 -14.41 16.71 20.98
N LYS A 48 -15.24 17.40 20.20
CA LYS A 48 -14.86 17.86 18.86
C LYS A 48 -13.71 18.86 18.88
N ALA A 49 -13.68 19.77 19.86
CA ALA A 49 -12.54 20.67 20.04
C ALA A 49 -11.25 19.91 20.42
N LEU A 50 -11.34 18.86 21.24
CA LEU A 50 -10.20 18.04 21.65
C LEU A 50 -9.57 17.28 20.47
N ILE A 51 -10.36 16.62 19.61
CA ILE A 51 -9.79 15.94 18.44
C ILE A 51 -9.09 16.92 17.51
N ASN A 52 -9.66 18.11 17.33
CA ASN A 52 -9.09 19.15 16.46
C ASN A 52 -7.80 19.72 17.04
N THR A 53 -7.70 19.94 18.35
CA THR A 53 -6.54 20.59 18.98
C THR A 53 -5.41 19.63 19.32
N LEU A 54 -5.74 18.39 19.70
CA LEU A 54 -4.76 17.42 20.18
C LEU A 54 -4.27 16.47 19.08
N TYR A 55 -5.09 16.22 18.06
CA TYR A 55 -4.74 15.30 16.99
C TYR A 55 -4.64 15.98 15.62
N ILE A 56 -5.76 16.47 15.08
CA ILE A 56 -5.81 16.97 13.68
C ILE A 56 -4.92 18.21 13.52
N GLY A 57 -5.05 19.20 14.38
CA GLY A 57 -4.29 20.45 14.31
C GLY A 57 -2.78 20.30 14.59
N LYS A 58 -2.40 19.29 15.39
CA LYS A 58 -1.00 18.89 15.61
C LYS A 58 -0.49 17.89 14.59
N GLY A 59 -1.35 17.47 13.67
CA GLY A 59 -1.11 16.44 12.69
C GLY A 59 0.06 16.76 11.79
N THR A 60 0.80 15.73 11.40
CA THR A 60 1.83 15.87 10.38
C THR A 60 1.21 16.15 9.00
N PRO A 61 2.01 16.63 8.02
CA PRO A 61 1.57 16.68 6.62
C PRO A 61 1.05 15.32 6.10
N GLY A 62 1.59 14.21 6.61
CA GLY A 62 1.14 12.86 6.30
C GLY A 62 -0.25 12.55 6.86
N LEU A 63 -0.55 12.90 8.12
CA LEU A 63 -1.92 12.78 8.65
C LEU A 63 -2.91 13.58 7.82
N HIS A 64 -2.61 14.84 7.50
CA HIS A 64 -3.52 15.64 6.68
C HIS A 64 -3.71 15.06 5.28
N ALA A 65 -2.67 14.48 4.69
CA ALA A 65 -2.76 13.76 3.42
C ALA A 65 -3.64 12.51 3.54
N LEU A 66 -3.47 11.71 4.61
CA LEU A 66 -4.30 10.55 4.89
C LEU A 66 -5.78 10.91 5.05
N MET A 67 -6.07 11.98 5.80
CA MET A 67 -7.42 12.50 5.95
C MET A 67 -8.04 12.93 4.62
N ARG A 68 -7.28 13.58 3.74
CA ARG A 68 -7.77 13.93 2.38
C ARG A 68 -8.02 12.68 1.54
N ALA A 69 -7.07 11.75 1.49
CA ALA A 69 -7.16 10.54 0.68
C ALA A 69 -8.35 9.64 1.07
N ARG A 70 -8.73 9.62 2.35
CA ARG A 70 -9.81 8.76 2.87
C ARG A 70 -11.06 9.52 3.35
N GLY A 71 -11.12 10.84 3.10
CA GLY A 71 -12.25 11.70 3.46
C GLY A 71 -12.58 11.64 4.96
N TYR A 72 -11.57 11.65 5.83
CA TYR A 72 -11.79 11.67 7.28
C TYR A 72 -12.21 13.04 7.76
N THR A 73 -13.18 13.06 8.68
CA THR A 73 -13.67 14.26 9.35
C THR A 73 -13.50 14.11 10.86
N ASP A 74 -13.44 15.24 11.56
CA ASP A 74 -13.37 15.28 13.02
C ASP A 74 -14.59 14.59 13.68
N ASP A 75 -15.79 14.79 13.14
CA ASP A 75 -17.01 14.11 13.60
C ASP A 75 -16.90 12.59 13.50
N GLN A 76 -16.32 12.07 12.41
CA GLN A 76 -16.11 10.63 12.24
C GLN A 76 -15.09 10.07 13.24
N TYR A 77 -14.04 10.81 13.55
CA TYR A 77 -13.08 10.42 14.59
C TYR A 77 -13.75 10.33 15.96
N VAL A 78 -14.47 11.37 16.37
CA VAL A 78 -15.16 11.39 17.68
C VAL A 78 -16.19 10.27 17.75
N ALA A 79 -17.02 10.10 16.71
CA ALA A 79 -18.02 9.04 16.66
C ALA A 79 -17.40 7.64 16.78
N ALA A 80 -16.27 7.38 16.11
CA ALA A 80 -15.59 6.10 16.20
C ALA A 80 -14.98 5.85 17.59
N ILE A 81 -14.37 6.88 18.20
CA ILE A 81 -13.82 6.82 19.57
C ILE A 81 -14.91 6.47 20.59
N ASP A 82 -16.09 7.04 20.43
CA ASP A 82 -17.22 6.83 21.33
C ASP A 82 -17.89 5.46 21.13
N ALA A 83 -18.05 5.03 19.88
CA ALA A 83 -18.83 3.85 19.54
C ALA A 83 -18.12 2.52 19.85
N TRP A 84 -16.78 2.47 19.77
CA TRP A 84 -16.05 1.19 19.75
C TRP A 84 -14.90 1.09 20.80
N PRO A 85 -15.18 1.29 22.10
CA PRO A 85 -14.16 1.29 23.13
C PRO A 85 -13.37 -0.02 23.26
N ARG A 86 -13.96 -1.20 23.02
CA ARG A 86 -13.26 -2.50 23.04
C ARG A 86 -12.31 -2.63 21.86
N TYR A 87 -12.72 -2.17 20.68
CA TYR A 87 -11.84 -2.11 19.51
C TYR A 87 -10.60 -1.26 19.81
N TRP A 88 -10.79 -0.02 20.28
CA TRP A 88 -9.68 0.87 20.57
C TRP A 88 -8.77 0.35 21.69
N ALA A 89 -9.34 -0.26 22.73
CA ALA A 89 -8.57 -0.90 23.79
C ALA A 89 -7.69 -2.04 23.24
N SER A 90 -8.23 -2.85 22.33
CA SER A 90 -7.49 -3.98 21.73
C SER A 90 -6.37 -3.53 20.78
N VAL A 91 -6.57 -2.47 19.98
CA VAL A 91 -5.59 -2.02 18.98
C VAL A 91 -4.48 -1.14 19.58
N ARG A 92 -4.77 -0.39 20.66
CA ARG A 92 -3.81 0.52 21.32
C ARG A 92 -2.44 -0.08 21.56
N PRO A 93 -2.28 -1.23 22.26
CA PRO A 93 -0.97 -1.82 22.49
C PRO A 93 -0.24 -2.20 21.19
N LEU A 94 -0.98 -2.54 20.13
CA LEU A 94 -0.41 -2.97 18.85
C LEU A 94 0.18 -1.78 18.06
N THR A 95 -0.40 -0.58 18.20
CA THR A 95 0.13 0.62 17.51
C THR A 95 1.54 1.01 17.97
N GLY A 96 1.98 0.58 19.15
CA GLY A 96 3.36 0.75 19.63
C GLY A 96 4.40 -0.03 18.80
N ARG A 97 3.96 -0.95 17.93
CA ARG A 97 4.83 -1.73 17.03
C ARG A 97 5.38 -0.91 15.86
N ALA A 98 4.88 0.30 15.61
CA ALA A 98 5.22 1.11 14.43
C ALA A 98 6.74 1.27 14.23
N PHE A 99 7.49 1.51 15.32
CA PHE A 99 8.95 1.62 15.26
C PHE A 99 9.61 0.31 14.76
N ALA A 100 9.21 -0.84 15.31
CA ALA A 100 9.71 -2.15 14.87
C ALA A 100 9.30 -2.47 13.43
N ALA A 101 8.09 -2.06 13.03
CA ALA A 101 7.54 -2.25 11.70
C ALA A 101 8.35 -1.52 10.61
N THR A 102 9.08 -0.47 10.99
CA THR A 102 9.91 0.36 10.10
C THR A 102 11.38 -0.03 10.09
N ALA A 103 11.81 -0.96 10.95
CA ALA A 103 13.21 -1.37 11.06
C ALA A 103 13.85 -1.87 9.73
N PRO A 104 13.19 -2.67 8.87
CA PRO A 104 13.80 -3.11 7.61
C PRO A 104 13.77 -2.07 6.50
N LEU A 105 12.97 -1.00 6.66
CA LEU A 105 12.61 -0.10 5.56
C LEU A 105 13.81 0.57 4.90
N GLU A 106 14.81 0.98 5.69
CA GLU A 106 16.01 1.61 5.14
C GLU A 106 16.77 0.67 4.19
N ALA A 107 16.93 -0.59 4.59
CA ALA A 107 17.59 -1.61 3.77
C ALA A 107 16.76 -1.97 2.53
N ASP A 108 15.44 -2.04 2.67
CA ASP A 108 14.52 -2.31 1.58
C ASP A 108 14.54 -1.18 0.54
N LEU A 109 14.51 0.10 0.96
CA LEU A 109 14.59 1.23 0.03
C LEU A 109 15.98 1.37 -0.61
N ALA A 110 17.05 1.00 0.10
CA ALA A 110 18.38 0.92 -0.50
C ALA A 110 18.41 -0.16 -1.60
N THR A 111 17.71 -1.28 -1.40
CA THR A 111 17.55 -2.33 -2.42
C THR A 111 16.72 -1.84 -3.60
N LEU A 112 15.59 -1.18 -3.33
CA LEU A 112 14.75 -0.59 -4.37
C LEU A 112 15.52 0.44 -5.22
N SER A 113 16.33 1.30 -4.59
CA SER A 113 17.16 2.29 -5.27
C SER A 113 18.21 1.65 -6.19
N ARG A 114 18.73 0.46 -5.85
CA ARG A 114 19.62 -0.30 -6.74
C ARG A 114 18.88 -0.94 -7.91
N LEU A 115 17.66 -1.43 -7.69
CA LEU A 115 16.82 -2.02 -8.72
C LEU A 115 16.27 -0.97 -9.71
N TYR A 116 16.01 0.24 -9.22
CA TYR A 116 15.45 1.35 -9.97
C TYR A 116 16.14 2.68 -9.59
N PRO A 117 17.26 3.05 -10.26
CA PRO A 117 18.03 4.25 -9.92
C PRO A 117 17.29 5.58 -10.11
N ALA A 118 16.17 5.59 -10.86
CA ALA A 118 15.31 6.76 -11.04
C ALA A 118 14.26 6.93 -9.93
N LEU A 119 14.41 6.21 -8.81
CA LEU A 119 13.51 6.25 -7.66
C LEU A 119 13.29 7.69 -7.17
N ARG A 120 12.03 8.12 -7.14
CA ARG A 120 11.64 9.38 -6.53
C ARG A 120 11.49 9.19 -5.02
N PRO A 121 12.00 10.13 -4.19
CA PRO A 121 11.84 10.02 -2.75
C PRO A 121 10.36 10.17 -2.37
N ALA A 122 9.93 9.36 -1.41
CA ALA A 122 8.64 9.46 -0.75
C ALA A 122 8.78 9.29 0.77
N GLY A 123 7.92 9.99 1.53
CA GLY A 123 7.83 9.85 2.99
C GLY A 123 6.85 8.77 3.39
N ILE A 124 7.08 8.09 4.52
CA ILE A 124 6.15 7.09 5.08
C ILE A 124 5.58 7.62 6.38
N THR A 125 4.25 7.74 6.47
CA THR A 125 3.57 8.20 7.68
C THR A 125 2.65 7.11 8.22
N TYR A 126 2.84 6.77 9.49
CA TYR A 126 1.89 5.99 10.28
C TYR A 126 1.02 6.95 11.10
N ALA A 127 -0.29 6.89 10.87
CA ALA A 127 -1.26 7.65 11.63
C ALA A 127 -2.52 6.81 11.87
N ILE A 128 -3.33 7.21 12.84
CA ILE A 128 -4.59 6.50 13.15
C ILE A 128 -5.73 7.10 12.33
N GLY A 129 -6.35 6.26 11.52
CA GLY A 129 -7.51 6.61 10.71
C GLY A 129 -8.84 6.32 11.39
N VAL A 130 -9.85 6.12 10.54
CA VAL A 130 -11.19 5.65 10.92
C VAL A 130 -11.51 4.37 10.12
N LEU A 131 -10.58 3.40 10.14
CA LEU A 131 -10.80 2.02 9.66
C LEU A 131 -11.03 1.88 8.13
N ARG A 132 -10.49 2.79 7.32
CA ARG A 132 -10.67 2.75 5.85
C ARG A 132 -9.45 2.29 5.07
N THR A 133 -8.26 2.21 5.68
CA THR A 133 -7.04 1.92 4.92
C THR A 133 -5.94 1.29 5.76
N GLY A 134 -5.37 0.19 5.28
CA GLY A 134 -4.11 -0.36 5.79
C GLY A 134 -2.90 0.34 5.19
N GLY A 135 -2.99 0.73 3.91
CA GLY A 135 -2.02 1.57 3.21
C GLY A 135 -2.71 2.34 2.08
N THR A 136 -2.16 3.50 1.73
CA THR A 136 -2.54 4.28 0.56
C THR A 136 -1.43 5.27 0.23
N THR A 137 -1.57 5.99 -0.88
CA THR A 137 -0.64 7.02 -1.30
C THR A 137 -1.34 8.32 -1.63
N LEU A 138 -0.60 9.42 -1.51
CA LEU A 138 -0.97 10.71 -2.08
C LEU A 138 0.31 11.45 -2.47
N ASP A 139 0.53 11.61 -3.78
CA ASP A 139 1.76 12.17 -4.34
C ASP A 139 3.01 11.38 -3.87
N ASP A 140 3.95 12.07 -3.22
CA ASP A 140 5.20 11.56 -2.65
C ASP A 140 5.03 11.01 -1.22
N LYS A 141 3.83 10.57 -0.84
CA LYS A 141 3.53 10.11 0.54
C LYS A 141 2.91 8.73 0.53
N VAL A 142 3.54 7.83 1.29
CA VAL A 142 2.94 6.58 1.76
C VAL A 142 2.25 6.83 3.09
N LEU A 143 0.99 6.41 3.19
CA LEU A 143 0.08 6.76 4.26
C LEU A 143 -0.53 5.48 4.84
N ILE A 144 -0.06 5.10 6.02
CA ILE A 144 -0.38 3.83 6.67
C ILE A 144 -1.35 4.08 7.83
N GLY A 145 -2.53 3.46 7.76
CA GLY A 145 -3.48 3.43 8.87
C GLY A 145 -3.01 2.46 9.93
N ALA A 146 -2.37 2.99 10.98
CA ALA A 146 -1.68 2.21 12.01
C ALA A 146 -2.62 1.25 12.75
N GLU A 147 -3.89 1.62 12.89
CA GLU A 147 -4.91 0.79 13.54
C GLU A 147 -5.26 -0.47 12.75
N LEU A 148 -5.07 -0.46 11.42
CA LEU A 148 -5.27 -1.62 10.57
C LEU A 148 -3.95 -2.37 10.35
N ALA A 149 -2.91 -1.66 9.88
CA ALA A 149 -1.65 -2.28 9.44
C ALA A 149 -0.84 -2.95 10.56
N LEU A 150 -0.96 -2.48 11.81
CA LEU A 150 -0.20 -3.01 12.95
C LEU A 150 -0.99 -4.01 13.79
N GLY A 151 -2.23 -4.31 13.39
CA GLY A 151 -3.10 -5.26 14.08
C GLY A 151 -2.73 -6.71 13.84
N ASP A 152 -3.42 -7.58 14.57
CA ASP A 152 -3.36 -9.04 14.45
C ASP A 152 -4.72 -9.63 14.85
N ASP A 153 -4.81 -10.97 14.92
CA ASP A 153 -6.03 -11.71 15.23
C ASP A 153 -6.56 -11.50 16.66
N SER A 154 -5.85 -10.76 17.51
CA SER A 154 -6.33 -10.37 18.85
C SER A 154 -7.23 -9.13 18.86
N VAL A 155 -7.36 -8.42 17.73
CA VAL A 155 -8.17 -7.19 17.65
C VAL A 155 -9.66 -7.50 17.82
N ASP A 156 -10.30 -6.83 18.78
CA ASP A 156 -11.71 -7.01 19.10
C ASP A 156 -12.60 -6.17 18.18
N VAL A 157 -13.21 -6.81 17.20
CA VAL A 157 -14.16 -6.19 16.27
C VAL A 157 -15.63 -6.39 16.67
N SER A 158 -15.91 -6.86 17.90
CA SER A 158 -17.26 -7.24 18.34
C SER A 158 -18.28 -6.09 18.32
N GLU A 159 -17.82 -4.85 18.50
CA GLU A 159 -18.65 -3.63 18.56
C GLU A 159 -18.87 -2.98 17.18
N LEU A 160 -18.14 -3.42 16.15
CA LEU A 160 -18.26 -2.84 14.83
C LEU A 160 -19.59 -3.25 14.18
N PRO A 161 -20.24 -2.37 13.39
CA PRO A 161 -21.44 -2.73 12.66
C PRO A 161 -21.11 -3.64 11.46
N GLU A 162 -22.06 -4.46 11.02
CA GLU A 162 -21.95 -5.12 9.72
C GLU A 162 -22.15 -4.11 8.57
N PRO A 163 -21.47 -4.27 7.42
CA PRO A 163 -20.55 -5.35 7.06
C PRO A 163 -19.08 -5.13 7.51
N LEU A 164 -18.79 -4.03 8.22
CA LEU A 164 -17.43 -3.67 8.62
C LEU A 164 -16.81 -4.71 9.55
N GLN A 165 -17.62 -5.20 10.50
CA GLN A 165 -17.22 -6.23 11.44
C GLN A 165 -16.73 -7.50 10.74
N THR A 166 -17.53 -8.08 9.84
CA THR A 166 -17.11 -9.28 9.12
C THR A 166 -15.87 -9.05 8.28
N ARG A 167 -15.79 -7.91 7.59
CA ARG A 167 -14.60 -7.54 6.80
C ARG A 167 -13.34 -7.48 7.66
N LEU A 168 -13.38 -6.75 8.78
CA LEU A 168 -12.20 -6.57 9.62
C LEU A 168 -11.85 -7.82 10.43
N ARG A 169 -12.83 -8.66 10.79
CA ARG A 169 -12.55 -9.98 11.38
C ARG A 169 -11.67 -10.81 10.46
N THR A 170 -12.03 -10.90 9.17
CA THR A 170 -11.23 -11.63 8.18
C THR A 170 -9.87 -10.99 7.95
N PHE A 171 -9.80 -9.66 7.87
CA PHE A 171 -8.54 -8.93 7.70
C PHE A 171 -7.57 -9.15 8.87
N TYR A 172 -8.03 -9.05 10.12
CA TYR A 172 -7.16 -9.27 11.27
C TYR A 172 -6.74 -10.72 11.44
N ALA A 173 -7.58 -11.68 11.04
CA ALA A 173 -7.21 -13.09 10.99
C ALA A 173 -6.04 -13.39 10.05
N SER A 174 -5.75 -12.53 9.06
CA SER A 174 -4.55 -12.63 8.21
C SER A 174 -3.31 -11.98 8.82
N GLN A 175 -3.34 -11.58 10.09
CA GLN A 175 -2.22 -11.01 10.85
C GLN A 175 -1.46 -9.90 10.10
N PRO A 176 -2.12 -8.76 9.81
CA PRO A 176 -1.58 -7.74 8.88
C PRO A 176 -0.21 -7.19 9.30
N PHE A 177 0.11 -7.16 10.59
CA PHE A 177 1.43 -6.78 11.08
C PHE A 177 2.58 -7.58 10.45
N HIS A 178 2.42 -8.89 10.23
CA HIS A 178 3.46 -9.73 9.64
C HIS A 178 3.79 -9.35 8.18
N ASN A 179 2.81 -8.75 7.48
CA ASN A 179 2.96 -8.30 6.09
C ASN A 179 3.28 -6.80 5.98
N ASN A 180 3.42 -6.07 7.10
CA ASN A 180 3.59 -4.62 7.08
C ASN A 180 4.81 -4.15 6.28
N GLY A 181 5.95 -4.85 6.38
CA GLY A 181 7.15 -4.49 5.60
C GLY A 181 6.89 -4.57 4.09
N GLN A 182 6.24 -5.65 3.65
CA GLN A 182 5.80 -5.81 2.25
C GLN A 182 4.83 -4.69 1.85
N ASN A 183 3.84 -4.41 2.70
CA ASN A 183 2.83 -3.37 2.46
C ASN A 183 3.47 -1.98 2.32
N ASN A 184 4.48 -1.65 3.13
CA ASN A 184 5.20 -0.38 3.01
C ASN A 184 5.88 -0.23 1.65
N ILE A 185 6.54 -1.29 1.17
CA ILE A 185 7.20 -1.25 -0.13
C ILE A 185 6.16 -1.24 -1.26
N HIS A 186 5.10 -2.03 -1.16
CA HIS A 186 3.98 -2.02 -2.11
C HIS A 186 3.45 -0.59 -2.30
N GLU A 187 3.09 0.10 -1.21
CA GLU A 187 2.60 1.47 -1.28
C GLU A 187 3.69 2.44 -1.78
N TYR A 188 4.96 2.23 -1.42
CA TYR A 188 6.06 3.03 -1.96
C TYR A 188 6.13 2.91 -3.49
N ILE A 189 5.89 1.73 -4.06
CA ILE A 189 5.86 1.52 -5.51
C ILE A 189 4.74 2.34 -6.16
N HIS A 190 3.57 2.49 -5.53
CA HIS A 190 2.53 3.35 -6.06
C HIS A 190 2.94 4.83 -6.18
N THR A 191 3.84 5.34 -5.33
CA THR A 191 4.39 6.70 -5.48
C THR A 191 5.27 6.87 -6.74
N GLN A 192 5.69 5.76 -7.33
CA GLN A 192 6.50 5.72 -8.56
C GLN A 192 5.62 5.55 -9.81
N GLN A 193 4.45 4.93 -9.66
CA GLN A 193 3.53 4.60 -10.76
C GLN A 193 2.62 5.79 -11.12
N ALA A 194 2.13 5.78 -12.36
CA ALA A 194 0.99 6.58 -12.74
C ALA A 194 -0.31 5.98 -12.17
N GLU A 195 -1.34 6.82 -12.02
CA GLU A 195 -2.68 6.36 -11.71
C GLU A 195 -3.23 5.48 -12.84
N ALA A 196 -4.02 4.47 -12.46
CA ALA A 196 -4.68 3.61 -13.43
C ALA A 196 -5.89 4.31 -14.06
N GLY A 197 -6.18 3.96 -15.32
CA GLY A 197 -7.50 4.21 -15.91
C GLY A 197 -8.54 3.22 -15.39
N ASP A 198 -9.71 3.17 -16.03
CA ASP A 198 -10.88 2.52 -15.45
C ASP A 198 -11.02 1.01 -15.74
N THR A 199 -10.11 0.37 -16.48
CA THR A 199 -10.27 -1.06 -16.80
C THR A 199 -9.65 -1.97 -15.74
N LEU A 200 -10.22 -3.16 -15.57
CA LEU A 200 -9.71 -4.18 -14.67
C LEU A 200 -8.23 -4.52 -14.95
N ALA A 201 -7.82 -4.59 -16.22
CA ALA A 201 -6.43 -4.81 -16.60
C ALA A 201 -5.50 -3.72 -16.09
N GLN A 202 -5.91 -2.45 -16.16
CA GLN A 202 -5.09 -1.32 -15.73
C GLN A 202 -4.83 -1.38 -14.22
N TYR A 203 -5.88 -1.58 -13.42
CA TYR A 203 -5.73 -1.74 -11.97
C TYR A 203 -4.97 -3.02 -11.61
N ALA A 204 -5.37 -4.17 -12.12
CA ALA A 204 -4.73 -5.45 -11.77
C ALA A 204 -3.25 -5.43 -12.11
N LEU A 205 -2.84 -4.90 -13.27
CA LEU A 205 -1.42 -4.79 -13.61
C LEU A 205 -0.68 -3.79 -12.71
N ARG A 206 -1.29 -2.66 -12.34
CA ARG A 206 -0.69 -1.68 -11.43
C ARG A 206 -0.40 -2.29 -10.06
N GLU A 207 -1.41 -2.91 -9.46
CA GLU A 207 -1.32 -3.66 -8.19
C GLU A 207 -0.31 -4.81 -8.29
N GLY A 208 -0.36 -5.57 -9.38
CA GLY A 208 0.54 -6.68 -9.64
C GLY A 208 2.02 -6.30 -9.79
N VAL A 209 2.29 -5.13 -10.36
CA VAL A 209 3.66 -4.58 -10.42
C VAL A 209 4.14 -4.16 -9.04
N ALA A 210 3.28 -3.55 -8.23
CA ALA A 210 3.61 -3.22 -6.84
C ALA A 210 3.94 -4.49 -6.03
N GLU A 211 3.13 -5.55 -6.17
CA GLU A 211 3.39 -6.86 -5.56
C GLU A 211 4.73 -7.47 -6.02
N LEU A 212 5.00 -7.50 -7.32
CA LEU A 212 6.24 -8.06 -7.87
C LEU A 212 7.46 -7.30 -7.35
N VAL A 213 7.47 -5.97 -7.46
CA VAL A 213 8.65 -5.19 -7.09
C VAL A 213 8.85 -5.22 -5.57
N ALA A 214 7.78 -5.24 -4.78
CA ALA A 214 7.89 -5.46 -3.34
C ALA A 214 8.49 -6.84 -3.02
N GLU A 215 8.07 -7.92 -3.69
CA GLU A 215 8.70 -9.25 -3.53
C GLU A 215 10.20 -9.25 -3.92
N LEU A 216 10.58 -8.56 -5.01
CA LEU A 216 11.98 -8.45 -5.42
C LEU A 216 12.84 -7.67 -4.41
N VAL A 217 12.24 -6.72 -3.69
CA VAL A 217 12.93 -5.91 -2.68
C VAL A 217 13.06 -6.67 -1.36
N THR A 218 11.96 -7.22 -0.86
CA THR A 218 11.90 -7.84 0.48
C THR A 218 12.33 -9.30 0.47
N GLY A 219 12.36 -9.94 -0.70
CA GLY A 219 12.57 -11.38 -0.87
C GLY A 219 11.40 -12.22 -0.33
N LYS A 220 10.24 -11.61 -0.08
CA LYS A 220 9.09 -12.26 0.55
C LYS A 220 7.83 -12.05 -0.28
N LYS A 221 7.01 -13.10 -0.33
CA LYS A 221 5.62 -13.06 -0.77
C LYS A 221 4.74 -13.11 0.47
N PRO A 222 3.71 -12.23 0.59
CA PRO A 222 2.88 -12.25 1.78
C PRO A 222 2.05 -13.53 1.84
N ASP A 223 1.80 -14.03 3.04
CA ASP A 223 1.07 -15.29 3.27
C ASP A 223 -0.44 -15.06 3.11
N LEU A 224 -0.87 -14.89 1.85
CA LEU A 224 -2.25 -14.60 1.50
C LEU A 224 -2.90 -15.77 0.74
N PRO A 225 -4.19 -16.06 0.99
CA PRO A 225 -4.90 -17.17 0.35
C PRO A 225 -4.86 -17.16 -1.19
N LEU A 226 -4.81 -15.98 -1.81
CA LEU A 226 -4.71 -15.85 -3.28
C LEU A 226 -3.47 -16.52 -3.86
N TYR A 227 -2.35 -16.56 -3.12
CA TYR A 227 -1.11 -17.20 -3.57
C TYR A 227 -1.14 -18.73 -3.44
N VAL A 228 -2.05 -19.27 -2.64
CA VAL A 228 -2.33 -20.71 -2.55
C VAL A 228 -3.38 -21.12 -3.57
N TYR A 229 -4.47 -20.35 -3.68
CA TYR A 229 -5.59 -20.64 -4.58
C TYR A 229 -5.21 -20.50 -6.06
N GLY A 230 -4.50 -19.42 -6.39
CA GLY A 230 -4.19 -19.01 -7.77
C GLY A 230 -3.51 -20.09 -8.60
N PRO A 231 -2.42 -20.73 -8.14
CA PRO A 231 -1.75 -21.80 -8.89
C PRO A 231 -2.64 -22.99 -9.22
N SER A 232 -3.54 -23.39 -8.29
CA SER A 232 -4.45 -24.53 -8.50
C SER A 232 -5.62 -24.23 -9.44
N HIS A 233 -5.92 -22.94 -9.70
CA HIS A 233 -7.06 -22.50 -10.53
C HIS A 233 -6.61 -21.64 -11.71
N GLU A 234 -5.34 -21.74 -12.10
CA GLU A 234 -4.71 -20.81 -13.04
C GLU A 234 -5.42 -20.74 -14.41
N ALA A 235 -5.83 -21.87 -14.98
CA ALA A 235 -6.51 -21.91 -16.26
C ALA A 235 -7.88 -21.18 -16.21
N GLU A 236 -8.63 -21.36 -15.12
CA GLU A 236 -9.89 -20.66 -14.90
C GLU A 236 -9.67 -19.14 -14.74
N LEU A 237 -8.70 -18.76 -13.91
CA LEU A 237 -8.39 -17.35 -13.65
C LEU A 237 -7.96 -16.63 -14.93
N LYS A 238 -7.09 -17.24 -15.75
CA LYS A 238 -6.69 -16.68 -17.05
C LYS A 238 -7.88 -16.48 -17.97
N ALA A 239 -8.73 -17.50 -18.13
CA ALA A 239 -9.88 -17.43 -19.03
C ALA A 239 -10.88 -16.34 -18.62
N ARG A 240 -11.21 -16.27 -17.32
CA ARG A 240 -12.14 -15.26 -16.80
C ARG A 240 -11.55 -13.86 -16.81
N PHE A 241 -10.28 -13.71 -16.42
CA PHE A 241 -9.62 -12.42 -16.47
C PHE A 241 -9.57 -11.90 -17.91
N GLN A 242 -9.24 -12.76 -18.88
CA GLN A 242 -9.24 -12.40 -20.30
C GLN A 242 -10.61 -11.88 -20.77
N ALA A 243 -11.71 -12.47 -20.29
CA ALA A 243 -13.07 -12.02 -20.61
C ALA A 243 -13.41 -10.66 -19.96
N ASP A 244 -12.97 -10.45 -18.72
CA ASP A 244 -13.37 -9.29 -17.91
C ASP A 244 -12.44 -8.07 -18.04
N ARG A 245 -11.18 -8.27 -18.46
CA ARG A 245 -10.08 -7.30 -18.30
C ARG A 245 -10.30 -5.91 -18.91
N ARG A 246 -11.17 -5.80 -19.92
CA ARG A 246 -11.51 -4.52 -20.60
C ARG A 246 -12.69 -3.79 -19.94
N GLY A 247 -13.39 -4.43 -19.01
CA GLY A 247 -14.49 -3.83 -18.24
C GLY A 247 -13.99 -3.09 -17.01
N ASN A 248 -14.90 -2.38 -16.35
CA ASN A 248 -14.66 -1.62 -15.12
C ASN A 248 -15.40 -2.20 -13.90
N ASP A 249 -15.88 -3.44 -14.00
CA ASP A 249 -16.48 -4.17 -12.88
C ASP A 249 -15.40 -4.96 -12.15
N TYR A 250 -14.99 -4.45 -10.99
CA TYR A 250 -13.94 -5.06 -10.18
C TYR A 250 -14.47 -5.99 -9.09
N ARG A 251 -15.79 -6.15 -8.94
CA ARG A 251 -16.40 -6.77 -7.74
C ARG A 251 -15.90 -8.18 -7.46
N ASP A 252 -15.59 -8.96 -8.49
CA ASP A 252 -15.03 -10.31 -8.36
C ASP A 252 -13.50 -10.35 -8.23
N TRP A 253 -12.82 -9.22 -8.46
CA TRP A 253 -11.36 -9.18 -8.66
C TRP A 253 -10.58 -8.35 -7.65
N LEU A 254 -11.08 -7.17 -7.27
CA LEU A 254 -10.33 -6.20 -6.47
C LEU A 254 -11.19 -5.58 -5.37
N TYR A 255 -10.56 -5.31 -4.24
CA TYR A 255 -11.12 -4.62 -3.08
C TYR A 255 -12.36 -5.32 -2.51
N ASN A 256 -12.38 -6.65 -2.53
CA ASN A 256 -13.54 -7.48 -2.21
C ASN A 256 -13.33 -8.42 -1.02
N SER A 257 -14.42 -9.03 -0.54
CA SER A 257 -14.34 -10.13 0.43
C SER A 257 -14.41 -11.48 -0.30
N SER A 258 -14.25 -12.57 0.44
CA SER A 258 -14.49 -13.93 -0.06
C SER A 258 -15.93 -14.18 -0.52
N ALA A 259 -16.86 -13.24 -0.30
CA ALA A 259 -18.20 -13.25 -0.88
C ALA A 259 -18.18 -12.79 -2.36
N ASN A 260 -17.42 -13.51 -3.19
CA ASN A 260 -17.31 -13.32 -4.63
C ASN A 260 -17.34 -14.70 -5.33
N ARG A 261 -17.35 -14.73 -6.67
CA ARG A 261 -17.49 -15.98 -7.42
C ARG A 261 -16.36 -17.01 -7.23
N PHE A 262 -15.20 -16.60 -6.70
CA PHE A 262 -14.03 -17.45 -6.47
C PHE A 262 -13.91 -17.94 -5.03
N GLY A 263 -14.61 -17.33 -4.07
CA GLY A 263 -14.47 -17.64 -2.65
C GLY A 263 -13.16 -17.15 -2.01
N VAL A 264 -12.34 -16.40 -2.75
CA VAL A 264 -11.05 -15.85 -2.29
C VAL A 264 -10.97 -14.38 -2.68
N SER A 265 -10.58 -13.52 -1.74
CA SER A 265 -10.46 -12.09 -1.96
C SER A 265 -9.34 -11.74 -2.94
N ASP A 266 -9.54 -10.64 -3.67
CA ASP A 266 -8.49 -9.86 -4.33
C ASP A 266 -7.64 -10.62 -5.35
N LEU A 267 -8.23 -11.61 -6.05
CA LEU A 267 -7.53 -12.41 -7.07
C LEU A 267 -7.04 -11.58 -8.28
N GLY A 268 -7.51 -10.35 -8.45
CA GLY A 268 -6.95 -9.40 -9.41
C GLY A 268 -5.49 -9.07 -9.11
N TYR A 269 -5.09 -8.98 -7.84
CA TYR A 269 -3.70 -8.83 -7.42
C TYR A 269 -2.86 -10.01 -7.89
N TYR A 270 -3.36 -11.25 -7.68
CA TYR A 270 -2.68 -12.46 -8.12
C TYR A 270 -2.44 -12.46 -9.64
N VAL A 271 -3.49 -12.22 -10.43
CA VAL A 271 -3.39 -12.24 -11.89
C VAL A 271 -2.44 -11.16 -12.40
N GLY A 272 -2.57 -9.94 -11.86
CA GLY A 272 -1.64 -8.85 -12.14
C GLY A 272 -0.20 -9.19 -11.81
N TYR A 273 0.05 -9.74 -10.61
CA TYR A 273 1.35 -10.18 -10.15
C TYR A 273 1.96 -11.21 -11.11
N ARG A 274 1.16 -12.18 -11.59
CA ARG A 274 1.63 -13.20 -12.54
C ARG A 274 1.95 -12.62 -13.92
N ILE A 275 1.16 -11.66 -14.40
CA ILE A 275 1.45 -10.93 -15.65
C ILE A 275 2.78 -10.16 -15.52
N ALA A 276 2.93 -9.36 -14.46
CA ALA A 276 4.14 -8.59 -14.20
C ALA A 276 5.36 -9.52 -14.08
N SER A 277 5.23 -10.61 -13.32
CA SER A 277 6.28 -11.62 -13.12
C SER A 277 6.70 -12.27 -14.43
N ALA A 278 5.75 -12.67 -15.27
CA ALA A 278 6.03 -13.28 -16.57
C ALA A 278 6.70 -12.29 -17.52
N TYR A 279 6.24 -11.03 -17.55
CA TYR A 279 6.89 -9.96 -18.31
C TYR A 279 8.34 -9.76 -17.87
N TYR A 280 8.56 -9.60 -16.56
CA TYR A 280 9.89 -9.43 -15.97
C TYR A 280 10.81 -10.62 -16.27
N ALA A 281 10.31 -11.84 -16.11
CA ALA A 281 11.06 -13.07 -16.38
C ALA A 281 11.53 -13.17 -17.84
N ALA A 282 10.68 -12.78 -18.79
CA ALA A 282 10.97 -12.81 -20.22
C ALA A 282 11.99 -11.74 -20.68
N GLN A 283 12.24 -10.68 -19.90
CA GLN A 283 13.19 -9.64 -20.30
C GLN A 283 14.65 -10.05 -20.00
N PRO A 284 15.61 -9.83 -20.92
CA PRO A 284 17.03 -10.06 -20.65
C PRO A 284 17.59 -9.01 -19.68
N ASP A 285 17.18 -7.75 -19.84
CA ASP A 285 17.58 -6.64 -18.97
C ASP A 285 16.53 -6.42 -17.87
N LYS A 286 16.86 -6.85 -16.66
CA LYS A 286 15.95 -6.79 -15.51
C LYS A 286 15.75 -5.37 -14.99
N ALA A 287 16.77 -4.52 -15.04
CA ALA A 287 16.65 -3.13 -14.62
C ALA A 287 15.72 -2.36 -15.56
N LYS A 288 15.88 -2.56 -16.88
CA LYS A 288 14.97 -2.00 -17.88
C LYS A 288 13.55 -2.55 -17.74
N ALA A 289 13.39 -3.82 -17.39
CA ALA A 289 12.08 -4.41 -17.15
C ALA A 289 11.34 -3.73 -15.99
N ILE A 290 12.03 -3.52 -14.86
CA ILE A 290 11.48 -2.82 -13.70
C ILE A 290 11.10 -1.39 -14.06
N ALA A 291 12.01 -0.65 -14.70
CA ALA A 291 11.73 0.72 -15.14
C ALA A 291 10.49 0.78 -16.07
N THR A 292 10.39 -0.14 -17.03
CA THR A 292 9.23 -0.22 -17.94
C THR A 292 7.92 -0.46 -17.19
N LEU A 293 7.93 -1.33 -16.16
CA LEU A 293 6.74 -1.64 -15.38
C LEU A 293 6.35 -0.48 -14.46
N LEU A 294 7.32 0.17 -13.80
CA LEU A 294 7.07 1.29 -12.89
C LEU A 294 6.62 2.56 -13.62
N GLU A 295 7.21 2.84 -14.79
CA GLU A 295 6.93 4.04 -15.60
C GLU A 295 5.77 3.83 -16.59
N LEU A 296 5.09 2.67 -16.54
CA LEU A 296 4.00 2.36 -17.45
C LEU A 296 2.87 3.39 -17.32
N ARG A 297 2.37 3.85 -18.47
CA ARG A 297 1.14 4.66 -18.54
C ARG A 297 -0.08 3.78 -18.27
N TYR A 298 -0.42 3.62 -16.99
CA TYR A 298 -1.56 2.79 -16.57
C TYR A 298 -2.92 3.39 -16.95
N ASP A 299 -2.98 4.65 -17.36
CA ASP A 299 -4.15 5.30 -17.96
C ASP A 299 -4.32 4.97 -19.46
N ASP A 300 -3.31 4.40 -20.11
CA ASP A 300 -3.33 3.98 -21.50
C ASP A 300 -3.58 2.46 -21.65
N VAL A 301 -4.81 2.12 -22.10
CA VAL A 301 -5.24 0.73 -22.33
C VAL A 301 -4.32 0.00 -23.30
N GLN A 302 -3.81 0.66 -24.35
CA GLN A 302 -2.95 0.00 -25.34
C GLN A 302 -1.56 -0.30 -24.77
N ALA A 303 -1.02 0.61 -23.96
CA ALA A 303 0.26 0.39 -23.28
C ALA A 303 0.17 -0.79 -22.29
N VAL A 304 -0.92 -0.85 -21.52
CA VAL A 304 -1.18 -1.97 -20.59
C VAL A 304 -1.37 -3.29 -21.35
N ASP A 305 -2.16 -3.30 -22.43
CA ASP A 305 -2.35 -4.49 -23.26
C ASP A 305 -1.03 -5.00 -23.87
N ALA A 306 -0.16 -4.09 -24.33
CA ALA A 306 1.14 -4.46 -24.88
C ALA A 306 2.03 -5.17 -23.83
N VAL A 307 2.01 -4.74 -22.57
CA VAL A 307 2.72 -5.42 -21.47
C VAL A 307 2.10 -6.80 -21.21
N ILE A 308 0.78 -6.88 -21.14
CA ILE A 308 0.06 -8.16 -20.94
C ILE A 308 0.40 -9.15 -22.06
N GLU A 309 0.36 -8.73 -23.32
CA GLU A 309 0.67 -9.59 -24.47
C GLU A 309 2.13 -10.03 -24.50
N ARG A 310 3.05 -9.12 -24.19
CA ARG A 310 4.50 -9.43 -24.10
C ARG A 310 4.85 -10.30 -22.91
N SER A 311 4.04 -10.30 -21.85
CA SER A 311 4.21 -11.24 -20.72
C SER A 311 4.00 -12.69 -21.15
N GLY A 312 3.17 -12.92 -22.18
CA GLY A 312 2.75 -14.26 -22.58
C GLY A 312 1.88 -14.99 -21.53
N TYR A 313 1.53 -14.36 -20.42
CA TYR A 313 0.85 -15.03 -19.30
C TYR A 313 -0.55 -15.52 -19.67
N LEU A 314 -1.33 -14.72 -20.41
CA LEU A 314 -2.71 -15.05 -20.78
C LEU A 314 -2.82 -15.95 -22.03
N ARG A 315 -1.69 -16.43 -22.56
CA ARG A 315 -1.65 -17.42 -23.64
C ARG A 315 -1.79 -18.84 -23.11
#